data_AF-A0A7C6P2F1-F1
#
_entry.id   AF-A0A7C6P2F1-F1
#
_cell.length_a   1.000
_cell.length_b   1.000
_cell.length_c   1.000
_cell.angle_alpha   90.00
_cell.angle_beta   90.00
_cell.angle_gamma   90.00
#
_symmetry.space_group_name_H-M   'P 1'
#
loop_
_entity.id
_entity.type
_entity.pdbx_description
1 polymer ?
#
loop_
_entity_poly.entity_id
_entity_poly.type
_entity_poly.pdbx_seq_one_letter_code
_entity_poly.pdbx_strand_id
1 'polypeptide(L)'
;MRKILNNKTVKMIGAIVLVLFVALILTGCGCSGQPTEGGVPAPDPIVGFKSFWDLFVWPMAAIMWVVGKVMGGNYGLTIIFTTILVRTAAWPIYTKTNDMSLKTKLMAPEMEKLEAKYAGKDDKESQQRKQMEMMQLYKKYGIGIGGCLLPFLQMPLFLGFFQALRRIPDTLGAEYPLDFTFLKSNFLGLNLFASRTTAPEMATKIWILAIAVGVLQVLSQVLIIIRQKLQEKKVYSDVPEYRRPQQNQQNKSQNMMMNVFAIAMSVMMVVFVLNNPAGLGLYWLVGNIYTMIQAQISYMLTEKRLAKLKEKFNKE
;
A
#
# COMPACT_ATOMS: atom_id res chain seq x y z
N MET A 1 13.03 -11.80 35.57
CA MET A 1 11.97 -10.82 35.20
C MET A 1 11.12 -11.35 34.04
N ARG A 2 10.42 -12.47 34.25
CA ARG A 2 9.52 -13.11 33.26
C ARG A 2 8.10 -13.05 33.81
N LYS A 3 7.45 -11.91 33.62
CA LYS A 3 5.99 -11.67 33.70
C LYS A 3 5.82 -10.21 33.33
N ILE A 4 4.68 -9.87 32.75
CA ILE A 4 4.27 -8.53 32.30
C ILE A 4 4.60 -8.23 30.84
N LEU A 5 3.86 -8.88 29.95
CA LEU A 5 3.17 -8.19 28.85
C LEU A 5 1.98 -9.08 28.49
N ASN A 6 0.82 -8.78 29.10
CA ASN A 6 -0.45 -9.42 28.75
C ASN A 6 -0.76 -9.13 27.28
N ASN A 7 -1.37 -10.08 26.57
CA ASN A 7 -1.83 -9.92 25.19
C ASN A 7 -2.68 -8.66 24.99
N LYS A 8 -3.43 -8.21 26.01
CA LYS A 8 -4.12 -6.89 25.99
C LYS A 8 -3.13 -5.71 25.92
N THR A 9 -2.07 -5.74 26.71
CA THR A 9 -1.03 -4.70 26.76
C THR A 9 -0.21 -4.66 25.47
N VAL A 10 0.11 -5.81 24.88
CA VAL A 10 0.77 -5.87 23.56
C VAL A 10 -0.13 -5.33 22.45
N LYS A 11 -1.43 -5.65 22.47
CA LYS A 11 -2.42 -5.10 21.53
C LYS A 11 -2.59 -3.59 21.71
N MET A 12 -2.58 -3.10 22.96
CA MET A 12 -2.68 -1.68 23.29
C MET A 12 -1.43 -0.92 22.85
N ILE A 13 -0.22 -1.43 23.13
CA ILE A 13 1.04 -0.84 22.67
C ILE A 13 1.11 -0.87 21.14
N GLY A 14 0.70 -1.97 20.49
CA GLY A 14 0.60 -2.05 19.04
C GLY A 14 -0.37 -1.04 18.44
N ALA A 15 -1.52 -0.81 19.09
CA ALA A 15 -2.48 0.21 18.69
C ALA A 15 -1.92 1.63 18.89
N ILE A 16 -1.22 1.89 20.00
CA ILE A 16 -0.57 3.18 20.28
C ILE A 16 0.56 3.45 19.28
N VAL A 17 1.42 2.47 18.99
CA VAL A 17 2.50 2.58 18.00
C VAL A 17 1.92 2.80 16.60
N LEU A 18 0.82 2.14 16.26
CA LEU A 18 0.11 2.34 14.99
C LEU A 18 -0.53 3.73 14.92
N VAL A 19 -1.13 4.21 16.01
CA VAL A 19 -1.69 5.57 16.11
C VAL A 19 -0.58 6.63 16.03
N LEU A 20 0.57 6.40 16.66
CA LEU A 20 1.73 7.29 16.60
C LEU A 20 2.39 7.26 15.21
N PHE A 21 2.48 6.11 14.56
CA PHE A 21 2.97 5.97 13.19
C PHE A 21 2.02 6.61 12.18
N VAL A 22 0.71 6.43 12.35
CA VAL A 22 -0.32 7.12 11.58
C VAL A 22 -0.24 8.63 11.84
N ALA A 23 -0.13 9.07 13.09
CA ALA A 23 0.04 10.48 13.43
C ALA A 23 1.30 11.07 12.80
N LEU A 24 2.41 10.32 12.76
CA LEU A 24 3.68 10.73 12.14
C LEU A 24 3.59 10.79 10.61
N ILE A 25 2.76 9.95 9.96
CA ILE A 25 2.45 10.07 8.53
C ILE A 25 1.49 11.22 8.26
N LEU A 26 0.54 11.47 9.17
CA LEU A 26 -0.42 12.57 9.09
C LEU A 26 0.25 13.94 9.29
N THR A 27 1.31 14.01 10.11
CA THR A 27 2.08 15.24 10.38
C THR A 27 3.37 15.34 9.57
N GLY A 28 3.95 14.23 9.12
CA GLY A 28 5.31 14.16 8.59
C GLY A 28 5.38 13.62 7.17
N CYS A 29 5.08 14.46 6.19
CA CYS A 29 5.69 14.44 4.84
C CYS A 29 5.54 15.80 4.15
N GLY A 30 5.66 16.89 4.93
CA GLY A 30 5.53 18.25 4.40
C GLY A 30 5.95 19.32 5.39
N CYS A 31 7.19 19.26 5.89
CA CYS A 31 7.84 20.43 6.48
C CYS A 31 9.20 20.62 5.81
N SER A 32 9.17 21.15 4.59
CA SER A 32 10.32 21.80 3.96
C SER A 32 9.86 23.14 3.39
N GLY A 33 9.26 23.98 4.23
CA GLY A 33 9.14 25.41 3.98
C GLY A 33 9.94 26.10 5.07
N GLN A 34 10.89 26.97 4.70
CA GLN A 34 11.57 27.81 5.68
C GLN A 34 10.53 28.64 6.47
N PRO A 35 10.74 28.88 7.77
CA PRO A 35 9.86 29.77 8.52
C PRO A 35 10.07 31.20 8.02
N THR A 36 9.12 31.73 7.25
CA THR A 36 8.99 33.18 7.07
C THR A 36 8.06 33.72 8.13
N GLU A 37 8.54 34.72 8.86
CA GLU A 37 7.77 35.47 9.85
C GLU A 37 6.44 35.95 9.24
N GLY A 38 5.31 35.48 9.78
CA GLY A 38 4.00 36.08 9.54
C GLY A 38 3.20 35.65 8.31
N GLY A 39 3.49 34.53 7.65
CA GLY A 39 2.69 34.07 6.50
C GLY A 39 2.81 32.58 6.25
N VAL A 40 1.69 31.96 5.89
CA VAL A 40 1.63 30.56 5.41
C VAL A 40 2.72 30.37 4.34
N PRO A 41 3.64 29.39 4.47
CA PRO A 41 4.76 29.26 3.54
C PRO A 41 4.24 29.10 2.11
N ALA A 42 4.79 29.91 1.19
CA ALA A 42 4.49 29.80 -0.23
C ALA A 42 4.86 28.37 -0.71
N PRO A 43 3.97 27.70 -1.44
CA PRO A 43 4.17 26.31 -1.85
C PRO A 43 5.34 26.19 -2.84
N ASP A 44 6.16 25.15 -2.68
CA ASP A 44 7.29 24.88 -3.57
C ASP A 44 6.79 24.59 -4.99
N PRO A 45 7.12 25.44 -5.99
CA PRO A 45 6.67 25.22 -7.34
C PRO A 45 7.37 24.02 -7.98
N ILE A 46 6.71 23.37 -8.95
CA ILE A 46 7.26 22.21 -9.69
C ILE A 46 8.24 22.71 -10.75
N VAL A 47 9.37 23.28 -10.32
CA VAL A 47 10.38 23.93 -11.20
C VAL A 47 11.57 23.05 -11.53
N GLY A 48 11.61 21.81 -11.05
CA GLY A 48 12.74 20.88 -11.27
C GLY A 48 13.05 20.06 -10.02
N PHE A 49 14.33 19.70 -9.82
CA PHE A 49 14.80 18.85 -8.73
C PHE A 49 15.45 19.67 -7.60
N LYS A 50 14.64 20.26 -6.71
CA LYS A 50 15.13 21.02 -5.55
C LYS A 50 15.26 20.15 -4.29
N SER A 51 14.45 19.11 -4.18
CA SER A 51 14.44 18.14 -3.09
C SER A 51 14.55 16.72 -3.61
N PHE A 52 14.99 15.78 -2.76
CA PHE A 52 14.96 14.34 -3.07
C PHE A 52 13.58 13.88 -3.55
N TRP A 53 12.52 14.43 -2.97
CA TRP A 53 11.14 14.12 -3.33
C TRP A 53 10.78 14.50 -4.75
N ASP A 54 11.40 15.53 -5.31
CA ASP A 54 11.11 15.99 -6.67
C ASP A 54 11.50 14.95 -7.73
N LEU A 55 12.38 13.99 -7.39
CA LEU A 55 12.66 12.81 -8.20
C LEU A 55 11.38 12.02 -8.54
N PHE A 56 10.42 12.00 -7.62
CA PHE A 56 9.15 11.30 -7.77
C PHE A 56 8.02 12.24 -8.20
N VAL A 57 8.02 13.48 -7.71
CA VAL A 57 6.96 14.46 -8.03
C VAL A 57 7.03 14.90 -9.47
N TRP A 58 8.22 15.21 -10.00
CA TRP A 58 8.36 15.80 -11.33
C TRP A 58 7.91 14.83 -12.45
N PRO A 59 8.33 13.55 -12.49
CA PRO A 59 7.83 12.61 -13.50
C PRO A 59 6.32 12.38 -13.38
N MET A 60 5.80 12.34 -12.16
CA MET A 60 4.36 12.20 -11.93
C MET A 60 3.58 13.40 -12.48
N ALA A 61 4.03 14.61 -12.16
CA ALA A 61 3.44 15.84 -12.68
C ALA A 61 3.53 15.91 -14.21
N ALA A 62 4.66 15.53 -14.81
CA ALA A 62 4.82 15.48 -16.27
C ALA A 62 3.82 14.51 -16.93
N ILE A 63 3.64 13.32 -16.35
CA ILE A 63 2.62 12.36 -16.82
C ILE A 63 1.22 12.99 -16.72
N MET A 64 0.87 13.56 -15.56
CA MET A 64 -0.42 14.22 -15.36
C MET A 64 -0.63 15.38 -16.33
N TRP A 65 0.42 16.13 -16.66
CA TRP A 65 0.37 17.23 -17.62
C TRP A 65 0.03 16.71 -19.02
N VAL A 66 0.74 15.67 -19.50
CA VAL A 66 0.48 15.05 -20.80
C VAL A 66 -0.92 14.46 -20.86
N VAL A 67 -1.30 13.65 -19.86
CA VAL A 67 -2.64 13.05 -19.79
C VAL A 67 -3.70 14.14 -19.74
N GLY A 68 -3.47 15.22 -19.00
CA GLY A 68 -4.41 16.33 -18.92
C GLY A 68 -4.64 17.01 -20.26
N LYS A 69 -3.59 17.25 -21.05
CA LYS A 69 -3.73 17.80 -22.41
C LYS A 69 -4.53 16.87 -23.31
N VAL A 70 -4.26 15.57 -23.27
CA VAL A 70 -5.00 14.56 -24.05
C VAL A 70 -6.48 14.49 -23.60
N MET A 71 -6.76 14.70 -22.32
CA MET A 71 -8.12 14.70 -21.76
C MET A 71 -8.84 16.05 -21.87
N GLY A 72 -8.36 16.97 -22.70
CA GLY A 72 -8.99 18.27 -22.94
C GLY A 72 -9.05 19.18 -21.70
N GLY A 73 -8.11 18.99 -20.77
CA GLY A 73 -8.05 19.72 -19.51
C GLY A 73 -9.00 19.23 -18.42
N ASN A 74 -9.73 18.13 -18.61
CA ASN A 74 -10.57 17.59 -17.54
C ASN A 74 -9.69 16.97 -16.44
N TYR A 75 -9.63 17.62 -15.26
CA TYR A 75 -8.73 17.18 -14.20
C TYR A 75 -9.15 15.84 -13.57
N GLY A 76 -10.45 15.55 -13.48
CA GLY A 76 -10.91 14.26 -12.98
C GLY A 76 -10.51 13.09 -13.88
N LEU A 77 -10.69 13.24 -15.19
CA LEU A 77 -10.19 12.26 -16.16
C LEU A 77 -8.66 12.16 -16.11
N THR A 78 -7.97 13.28 -15.94
CA THR A 78 -6.51 13.31 -15.78
C THR A 78 -6.07 12.41 -14.63
N ILE A 79 -6.70 12.55 -13.46
CA ILE A 79 -6.40 11.72 -12.29
C ILE A 79 -6.73 10.25 -12.57
N ILE A 80 -7.90 9.93 -13.14
CA ILE A 80 -8.32 8.55 -13.43
C ILE A 80 -7.30 7.86 -14.35
N PHE A 81 -7.00 8.46 -15.49
CA PHE A 81 -6.13 7.84 -16.49
C PHE A 81 -4.67 7.80 -16.05
N THR A 82 -4.17 8.84 -15.37
CA THR A 82 -2.82 8.82 -14.79
C THR A 82 -2.70 7.69 -13.77
N THR A 83 -3.70 7.52 -12.91
CA THR A 83 -3.73 6.44 -11.91
C THR A 83 -3.65 5.07 -12.58
N ILE A 84 -4.48 4.82 -13.60
CA ILE A 84 -4.50 3.55 -14.33
C ILE A 84 -3.17 3.32 -15.05
N LEU A 85 -2.63 4.33 -15.75
CA LEU A 85 -1.38 4.24 -16.48
C LEU A 85 -0.22 3.86 -15.57
N VAL A 86 -0.02 4.64 -14.49
CA VAL A 86 1.09 4.44 -13.55
C VAL A 86 0.97 3.10 -12.84
N ARG A 87 -0.24 2.72 -12.40
CA ARG A 87 -0.48 1.42 -11.75
C ARG A 87 -0.24 0.24 -12.71
N THR A 88 -0.57 0.40 -13.99
CA THR A 88 -0.33 -0.61 -15.02
C THR A 88 1.17 -0.74 -15.31
N ALA A 89 1.89 0.38 -15.43
CA ALA A 89 3.34 0.38 -15.62
C ALA A 89 4.08 -0.26 -14.43
N ALA A 90 3.58 -0.06 -13.20
CA ALA A 90 4.14 -0.67 -12.00
C ALA A 90 3.69 -2.14 -11.79
N TRP A 91 2.71 -2.64 -12.55
CA TRP A 91 2.15 -3.99 -12.39
C TRP A 91 3.20 -5.13 -12.44
N PRO A 92 4.18 -5.16 -13.37
CA PRO A 92 5.18 -6.21 -13.41
C PRO A 92 5.89 -6.40 -12.06
N ILE A 93 6.13 -5.30 -11.35
CA ILE A 93 6.76 -5.30 -10.04
C ILE A 93 5.85 -5.97 -9.00
N TYR A 94 4.57 -5.62 -8.96
CA TYR A 94 3.59 -6.26 -8.07
C TYR A 94 3.40 -7.77 -8.35
N THR A 95 3.53 -8.22 -9.60
CA THR A 95 3.37 -9.66 -9.93
C THR A 95 4.49 -10.54 -9.40
N LYS A 96 5.70 -10.00 -9.21
CA LYS A 96 6.83 -10.75 -8.63
C LYS A 96 6.60 -11.06 -7.15
N THR A 97 5.92 -10.16 -6.44
CA THR A 97 5.63 -10.35 -5.00
C THR A 97 4.58 -11.42 -4.73
N ASN A 98 3.60 -11.55 -5.62
CA ASN A 98 2.62 -12.64 -5.52
C ASN A 98 3.29 -14.03 -5.65
N ASP A 99 4.37 -14.14 -6.44
CA ASP A 99 5.15 -15.39 -6.57
C ASP A 99 5.89 -15.73 -5.26
N MET A 100 6.49 -14.71 -4.62
CA MET A 100 7.13 -14.90 -3.32
C MET A 100 6.13 -15.36 -2.25
N SER A 101 4.93 -14.76 -2.22
CA SER A 101 3.87 -15.18 -1.29
C SER A 101 3.44 -16.63 -1.52
N LEU A 102 3.39 -17.08 -2.78
CA LEU A 102 3.06 -18.47 -3.12
C LEU A 102 4.13 -19.45 -2.64
N LYS A 103 5.41 -19.12 -2.87
CA LYS A 103 6.55 -19.91 -2.38
C LYS A 103 6.58 -19.96 -0.85
N THR A 104 6.25 -18.87 -0.16
CA THR A 104 6.11 -18.86 1.30
C THR A 104 5.03 -19.83 1.77
N LYS A 105 3.89 -19.90 1.09
CA LYS A 105 2.83 -20.89 1.41
C LYS A 105 3.33 -22.33 1.20
N LEU A 106 4.05 -22.59 0.12
CA LEU A 106 4.64 -23.93 -0.12
C LEU A 106 5.73 -24.29 0.91
N MET A 107 6.46 -23.30 1.41
CA MET A 107 7.51 -23.45 2.42
C MET A 107 6.96 -23.62 3.85
N ALA A 108 5.75 -23.14 4.13
CA ALA A 108 5.13 -23.16 5.46
C ALA A 108 5.24 -24.51 6.22
N PRO A 109 4.98 -25.69 5.62
CA PRO A 109 5.13 -26.97 6.34
C PRO A 109 6.58 -27.29 6.72
N GLU A 110 7.58 -26.90 5.90
CA GLU A 110 8.99 -27.06 6.28
C GLU A 110 9.39 -26.06 7.37
N MET A 111 8.82 -24.85 7.35
CA MET A 111 9.02 -23.88 8.42
C MET A 111 8.48 -24.37 9.76
N GLU A 112 7.32 -25.02 9.80
CA GLU A 112 6.76 -25.55 11.03
C GLU A 112 7.61 -26.69 11.62
N LYS A 113 8.16 -27.58 10.77
CA LYS A 113 9.11 -28.60 11.20
C LYS A 113 10.37 -27.97 11.81
N LEU A 114 10.87 -26.90 11.20
CA LEU A 114 12.01 -26.15 11.73
C LEU A 114 11.65 -25.50 13.08
N GLU A 115 10.48 -24.89 13.21
CA GLU A 115 10.02 -24.34 14.50
C GLU A 115 9.92 -25.42 15.59
N ALA A 116 9.38 -26.59 15.26
CA ALA A 116 9.28 -27.73 16.17
C ALA A 116 10.65 -28.26 16.62
N LYS A 117 11.63 -28.34 15.70
CA LYS A 117 13.03 -28.76 16.00
C LYS A 117 13.71 -27.89 17.08
N TYR A 118 13.30 -26.63 17.17
CA TYR A 118 13.83 -25.65 18.12
C TYR A 118 12.85 -25.27 19.23
N ALA A 119 11.70 -25.94 19.33
CA ALA A 119 10.73 -25.69 20.39
C ALA A 119 11.36 -25.98 21.76
N GLY A 120 11.25 -25.02 22.70
CA GLY A 120 11.81 -25.14 24.05
C GLY A 120 13.32 -24.88 24.17
N LYS A 121 14.01 -24.56 23.06
CA LYS A 121 15.44 -24.20 23.06
C LYS A 121 15.61 -22.68 23.11
N ASP A 122 15.83 -22.15 24.32
CA ASP A 122 15.99 -20.72 24.58
C ASP A 122 17.46 -20.24 24.56
N ASP A 123 18.41 -21.13 24.29
CA ASP A 123 19.84 -20.78 24.25
C ASP A 123 20.18 -19.91 23.03
N LYS A 124 21.07 -18.92 23.23
CA LYS A 124 21.47 -17.97 22.18
C LYS A 124 21.99 -18.68 20.93
N GLU A 125 22.73 -19.77 21.11
CA GLU A 125 23.30 -20.55 20.02
C GLU A 125 22.21 -21.27 19.19
N SER A 126 21.23 -21.90 19.83
CA SER A 126 20.10 -22.53 19.15
C SER A 126 19.20 -21.52 18.45
N GLN A 127 19.02 -20.32 19.01
CA GLN A 127 18.31 -19.24 18.31
C GLN A 127 19.07 -18.75 17.08
N GLN A 128 20.40 -18.63 17.16
CA GLN A 128 21.24 -18.29 16.00
C GLN A 128 21.18 -19.39 14.93
N ARG A 129 21.29 -20.67 15.32
CA ARG A 129 21.13 -21.80 14.39
C ARG A 129 19.75 -21.83 13.74
N LYS A 130 18.69 -21.59 14.51
CA LYS A 130 17.31 -21.46 13.99
C LYS A 130 17.23 -20.37 12.92
N GLN A 131 17.83 -19.21 13.16
CA GLN A 131 17.86 -18.12 12.17
C GLN A 131 18.64 -18.49 10.90
N MET A 132 19.76 -19.21 11.02
CA MET A 132 20.55 -19.68 9.87
C MET A 132 19.81 -20.74 9.05
N GLU A 133 19.25 -21.77 9.70
CA GLU A 133 18.46 -22.81 9.03
C GLU A 133 17.22 -22.22 8.37
N MET A 134 16.58 -21.24 9.01
CA MET A 134 15.49 -20.48 8.41
C MET A 134 15.98 -19.79 7.13
N MET A 135 17.08 -19.04 7.17
CA MET A 135 17.61 -18.39 5.96
C MET A 135 17.97 -19.37 4.84
N GLN A 136 18.53 -20.55 5.18
CA GLN A 136 18.80 -21.61 4.20
C GLN A 136 17.50 -22.13 3.57
N LEU A 137 16.45 -22.28 4.36
CA LEU A 137 15.13 -22.69 3.88
C LEU A 137 14.51 -21.63 2.95
N TYR A 138 14.60 -20.35 3.30
CA TYR A 138 14.20 -19.25 2.39
C TYR A 138 14.99 -19.28 1.06
N LYS A 139 16.30 -19.59 1.11
CA LYS A 139 17.14 -19.76 -0.09
C LYS A 139 16.72 -20.97 -0.92
N LYS A 140 16.42 -22.11 -0.30
CA LYS A 140 15.95 -23.35 -0.98
C LYS A 140 14.70 -23.07 -1.83
N TYR A 141 13.74 -22.32 -1.30
CA TYR A 141 12.53 -21.95 -2.02
C TYR A 141 12.71 -20.75 -2.96
N GLY A 142 13.90 -20.14 -3.02
CA GLY A 142 14.18 -18.95 -3.82
C GLY A 142 13.36 -17.74 -3.40
N ILE A 143 13.06 -17.61 -2.10
CA ILE A 143 12.34 -16.47 -1.53
C ILE A 143 13.38 -15.42 -1.11
N GLY A 144 13.48 -14.35 -1.89
CA GLY A 144 14.33 -13.21 -1.54
C GLY A 144 13.74 -12.33 -0.43
N ILE A 145 14.60 -11.57 0.25
CA ILE A 145 14.21 -10.59 1.29
C ILE A 145 13.26 -9.51 0.72
N GLY A 146 13.24 -9.31 -0.61
CA GLY A 146 12.38 -8.33 -1.28
C GLY A 146 10.86 -8.55 -1.10
N GLY A 147 10.42 -9.73 -0.65
CA GLY A 147 8.99 -10.02 -0.44
C GLY A 147 8.33 -9.14 0.63
N CYS A 148 9.06 -8.75 1.67
CA CYS A 148 8.57 -7.82 2.70
C CYS A 148 8.79 -6.35 2.33
N LEU A 149 9.65 -6.07 1.34
CA LEU A 149 9.97 -4.71 0.92
C LEU A 149 8.90 -4.13 -0.02
N LEU A 150 8.13 -4.97 -0.71
CA LEU A 150 7.24 -4.48 -1.76
C LEU A 150 6.11 -3.54 -1.31
N PRO A 151 5.49 -3.70 -0.13
CA PRO A 151 4.55 -2.69 0.39
C PRO A 151 5.17 -1.30 0.49
N PHE A 152 6.49 -1.20 0.74
CA PHE A 152 7.20 0.08 0.78
C PHE A 152 7.39 0.70 -0.60
N LEU A 153 7.37 -0.08 -1.68
CA LEU A 153 7.42 0.46 -3.03
C LEU A 153 6.16 1.27 -3.39
N GLN A 154 5.03 1.02 -2.71
CA GLN A 154 3.83 1.82 -2.88
C GLN A 154 4.01 3.25 -2.38
N MET A 155 4.90 3.47 -1.40
CA MET A 155 5.08 4.76 -0.76
C MET A 155 5.65 5.81 -1.71
N PRO A 156 6.77 5.59 -2.43
CA PRO A 156 7.26 6.56 -3.42
C PRO A 156 6.22 6.92 -4.50
N LEU A 157 5.47 5.93 -4.99
CA LEU A 157 4.42 6.13 -5.99
C LEU A 157 3.31 7.04 -5.44
N PHE A 158 2.86 6.75 -4.21
CA PHE A 158 1.85 7.53 -3.52
C PHE A 158 2.34 8.94 -3.24
N LEU A 159 3.56 9.10 -2.72
CA LEU A 159 4.13 10.41 -2.37
C LEU A 159 4.33 11.29 -3.60
N GLY A 160 4.79 10.72 -4.72
CA GLY A 160 4.86 11.44 -5.99
C GLY A 160 3.50 11.97 -6.45
N PHE A 161 2.46 11.12 -6.41
CA PHE A 161 1.09 11.50 -6.78
C PHE A 161 0.49 12.52 -5.79
N PHE A 162 0.65 12.28 -4.50
CA PHE A 162 0.16 13.14 -3.42
C PHE A 162 0.73 14.56 -3.52
N GLN A 163 2.05 14.67 -3.65
CA GLN A 163 2.71 15.97 -3.76
C GLN A 163 2.36 16.66 -5.09
N ALA A 164 2.23 15.92 -6.20
CA ALA A 164 1.75 16.48 -7.45
C ALA A 164 0.34 17.07 -7.28
N LEU A 165 -0.61 16.31 -6.72
CA LEU A 165 -1.98 16.78 -6.50
C LEU A 165 -2.08 18.01 -5.58
N ARG A 166 -1.19 18.11 -4.58
CA ARG A 166 -1.17 19.25 -3.66
C ARG A 166 -0.53 20.49 -4.27
N ARG A 167 0.48 20.33 -5.12
CA ARG A 167 1.22 21.46 -5.72
C ARG A 167 0.58 21.98 -7.00
N ILE A 168 -0.12 21.14 -7.77
CA ILE A 168 -0.78 21.54 -9.04
C ILE A 168 -1.68 22.78 -8.87
N PRO A 169 -2.60 22.84 -7.88
CA PRO A 169 -3.47 24.00 -7.68
C PRO A 169 -2.69 25.30 -7.46
N ASP A 170 -1.55 25.21 -6.77
CA ASP A 170 -0.72 26.35 -6.41
C ASP A 170 0.22 26.81 -7.54
N THR A 171 0.42 25.95 -8.54
CA THR A 171 1.22 26.27 -9.75
C THR A 171 0.41 26.87 -10.89
N LEU A 172 -0.90 27.08 -10.70
CA LEU A 172 -1.76 27.68 -11.73
C LEU A 172 -1.42 29.16 -11.92
N GLY A 173 -1.04 29.54 -13.14
CA GLY A 173 -0.83 30.93 -13.54
C GLY A 173 0.60 31.45 -13.40
N ALA A 174 1.55 30.57 -13.08
CA ALA A 174 2.96 30.90 -13.06
C ALA A 174 3.68 30.32 -14.28
N GLU A 175 4.69 31.03 -14.81
CA GLU A 175 5.57 30.52 -15.88
C GLU A 175 6.48 29.41 -15.34
N TYR A 176 5.94 28.19 -15.33
CA TYR A 176 6.69 26.98 -15.01
C TYR A 176 6.76 26.05 -16.23
N PRO A 177 7.78 25.16 -16.31
CA PRO A 177 7.91 24.22 -17.42
C PRO A 177 6.68 23.31 -17.60
N LEU A 178 5.96 23.04 -16.50
CA LEU A 178 4.70 22.31 -16.48
C LEU A 178 3.56 23.24 -16.05
N ASP A 179 2.97 23.95 -17.01
CA ASP A 179 1.82 24.81 -16.75
C ASP A 179 0.51 24.01 -16.76
N PHE A 180 -0.22 24.05 -15.64
CA PHE A 180 -1.49 23.36 -15.41
C PHE A 180 -2.73 24.25 -15.51
N THR A 181 -2.61 25.53 -15.89
CA THR A 181 -3.74 26.49 -16.03
C THR A 181 -4.89 25.98 -16.88
N PHE A 182 -4.61 25.09 -17.84
CA PHE A 182 -5.61 24.48 -18.72
C PHE A 182 -6.53 23.48 -17.99
N LEU A 183 -6.22 23.07 -16.75
CA LEU A 183 -7.00 22.11 -16.00
C LEU A 183 -8.28 22.71 -15.43
N LYS A 184 -9.39 22.04 -15.71
CA LYS A 184 -10.72 22.31 -15.16
C LYS A 184 -10.94 21.39 -13.96
N SER A 185 -11.06 21.98 -12.78
CA SER A 185 -11.11 21.26 -11.50
C SER A 185 -12.44 20.57 -11.21
N ASN A 186 -13.53 21.02 -11.85
CA ASN A 186 -14.86 20.48 -11.64
C ASN A 186 -15.01 19.10 -12.30
N PHE A 187 -15.36 18.10 -11.49
CA PHE A 187 -15.65 16.75 -11.95
C PHE A 187 -16.82 16.17 -11.16
N LEU A 188 -17.87 15.72 -11.86
CA LEU A 188 -19.11 15.21 -11.24
C LEU A 188 -19.72 16.18 -10.21
N GLY A 189 -19.62 17.49 -10.46
CA GLY A 189 -20.10 18.53 -9.56
C GLY A 189 -19.26 18.73 -8.30
N LEU A 190 -18.06 18.14 -8.22
CA LEU A 190 -17.09 18.35 -7.15
C LEU A 190 -15.88 19.11 -7.68
N ASN A 191 -15.46 20.17 -6.98
CA ASN A 191 -14.18 20.83 -7.27
C ASN A 191 -13.05 20.00 -6.65
N LEU A 192 -12.19 19.42 -7.50
CA LEU A 192 -11.13 18.52 -7.06
C LEU A 192 -9.94 19.23 -6.39
N PHE A 193 -9.84 20.55 -6.49
CA PHE A 193 -8.88 21.36 -5.72
C PHE A 193 -9.39 21.70 -4.32
N ALA A 194 -10.70 21.57 -4.09
CA ALA A 194 -11.31 21.90 -2.81
C ALA A 194 -11.01 20.85 -1.73
N SER A 195 -10.89 21.32 -0.49
CA SER A 195 -10.87 20.50 0.71
C SER A 195 -12.07 20.87 1.60
N ARG A 196 -12.41 20.05 2.61
CA ARG A 196 -13.57 20.35 3.46
C ARG A 196 -13.44 21.68 4.22
N THR A 197 -12.20 22.10 4.49
CA THR A 197 -11.91 23.30 5.27
C THR A 197 -11.86 24.54 4.38
N THR A 198 -11.40 24.41 3.14
CA THR A 198 -11.30 25.52 2.19
C THR A 198 -12.57 25.80 1.41
N ALA A 199 -13.47 24.82 1.30
CA ALA A 199 -14.77 24.93 0.61
C ALA A 199 -15.89 24.26 1.41
N PRO A 200 -16.43 24.92 2.46
CA PRO A 200 -17.47 24.36 3.31
C PRO A 200 -18.73 23.93 2.54
N GLU A 201 -19.07 24.61 1.45
CA GLU A 201 -20.18 24.29 0.56
C GLU A 201 -20.00 22.94 -0.16
N MET A 202 -18.77 22.46 -0.29
CA MET A 202 -18.44 21.14 -0.86
C MET A 202 -18.32 20.04 0.20
N ALA A 203 -18.43 20.38 1.50
CA ALA A 203 -18.15 19.45 2.59
C ALA A 203 -18.96 18.15 2.48
N THR A 204 -20.26 18.22 2.19
CA THR A 204 -21.13 17.03 2.04
C THR A 204 -20.63 16.10 0.94
N LYS A 205 -20.24 16.64 -0.22
CA LYS A 205 -19.72 15.84 -1.33
C LYS A 205 -18.35 15.22 -0.99
N ILE A 206 -17.50 15.96 -0.28
CA ILE A 206 -16.20 15.48 0.19
C ILE A 206 -16.37 14.35 1.23
N TRP A 207 -17.35 14.46 2.12
CA TRP A 207 -17.71 13.39 3.04
C TRP A 207 -18.18 12.13 2.32
N ILE A 208 -19.08 12.27 1.34
CA ILE A 208 -19.54 11.15 0.50
C ILE A 208 -18.35 10.48 -0.19
N LEU A 209 -17.44 11.27 -0.77
CA LEU A 209 -16.23 10.75 -1.41
C LEU A 209 -15.34 10.00 -0.40
N ALA A 210 -15.08 10.58 0.78
CA ALA A 210 -14.25 9.96 1.80
C ALA A 210 -14.83 8.63 2.29
N ILE A 211 -16.15 8.58 2.53
CA ILE A 211 -16.84 7.34 2.91
C ILE A 211 -16.76 6.31 1.78
N ALA A 212 -17.01 6.71 0.53
CA ALA A 212 -16.91 5.82 -0.63
C ALA A 212 -15.51 5.22 -0.77
N VAL A 213 -14.46 6.03 -0.58
CA VAL A 213 -13.06 5.57 -0.55
C VAL A 213 -12.83 4.57 0.57
N GLY A 214 -13.29 4.86 1.79
CA GLY A 214 -13.15 3.96 2.94
C GLY A 214 -13.88 2.62 2.75
N VAL A 215 -15.11 2.66 2.25
CA VAL A 215 -15.90 1.46 1.95
C VAL A 215 -15.22 0.63 0.86
N LEU A 216 -14.81 1.24 -0.25
CA LEU A 216 -14.08 0.53 -1.31
C LEU A 216 -12.74 -0.03 -0.82
N GLN A 217 -12.03 0.69 0.06
CA GLN A 217 -10.80 0.19 0.66
C GLN A 217 -11.08 -1.09 1.45
N VAL A 218 -12.07 -1.09 2.35
CA VAL A 218 -12.44 -2.29 3.12
C VAL A 218 -12.86 -3.44 2.21
N LEU A 219 -13.70 -3.17 1.21
CA LEU A 219 -14.12 -4.18 0.23
C LEU A 219 -12.93 -4.78 -0.52
N SER A 220 -11.98 -3.95 -0.96
CA SER A 220 -10.77 -4.44 -1.64
C SER A 220 -9.94 -5.35 -0.73
N GLN A 221 -9.79 -5.01 0.56
CA GLN A 221 -9.04 -5.81 1.53
C GLN A 221 -9.76 -7.13 1.82
N VAL A 222 -11.08 -7.11 2.00
CA VAL A 222 -11.89 -8.32 2.22
C VAL A 222 -11.75 -9.28 1.03
N LEU A 223 -11.83 -8.78 -0.20
CA LEU A 223 -11.64 -9.59 -1.41
C LEU A 223 -10.23 -10.20 -1.50
N ILE A 224 -9.20 -9.44 -1.14
CA ILE A 224 -7.82 -9.95 -1.08
C ILE A 224 -7.70 -11.07 -0.04
N ILE A 225 -8.25 -10.88 1.16
CA ILE A 225 -8.24 -11.89 2.23
C ILE A 225 -8.98 -13.16 1.80
N ILE A 226 -10.16 -13.03 1.20
CA ILE A 226 -10.93 -14.18 0.67
C ILE A 226 -10.08 -14.94 -0.36
N ARG A 227 -9.47 -14.23 -1.32
CA ARG A 227 -8.63 -14.85 -2.36
C ARG A 227 -7.37 -15.50 -1.78
N GLN A 228 -6.73 -14.89 -0.78
CA GLN A 228 -5.58 -15.48 -0.10
C GLN A 228 -5.94 -16.81 0.57
N LYS A 229 -7.11 -16.89 1.21
CA LYS A 229 -7.64 -18.13 1.81
C LYS A 229 -8.01 -19.17 0.76
N LEU A 230 -8.64 -18.77 -0.35
CA LEU A 230 -8.94 -19.69 -1.46
C LEU A 230 -7.66 -20.25 -2.08
N GLN A 231 -6.64 -19.40 -2.28
CA GLN A 231 -5.33 -19.83 -2.74
C GLN A 231 -4.65 -20.78 -1.76
N GLU A 232 -4.72 -20.51 -0.46
CA GLU A 232 -4.18 -21.38 0.58
C GLU A 232 -4.83 -22.78 0.52
N LYS A 233 -6.15 -22.85 0.40
CA LYS A 233 -6.88 -24.12 0.20
C LYS A 233 -6.39 -24.88 -1.04
N LYS A 234 -6.13 -24.17 -2.15
CA LYS A 234 -5.58 -24.78 -3.39
C LYS A 234 -4.13 -25.23 -3.23
N VAL A 235 -3.32 -24.50 -2.46
CA VAL A 235 -1.93 -24.88 -2.19
C VAL A 235 -1.88 -26.21 -1.42
N TYR A 236 -2.75 -26.40 -0.42
CA TYR A 236 -2.76 -27.59 0.43
C TYR A 236 -3.78 -28.66 0.03
N SER A 237 -4.35 -28.59 -1.17
CA SER A 237 -5.41 -29.51 -1.61
C SER A 237 -4.95 -30.97 -1.69
N ASP A 238 -3.68 -31.19 -2.00
CA ASP A 238 -2.96 -32.47 -2.13
C ASP A 238 -2.22 -32.87 -0.84
N VAL A 239 -2.17 -31.99 0.15
CA VAL A 239 -1.52 -32.25 1.43
C VAL A 239 -2.55 -32.87 2.39
N PRO A 240 -2.29 -34.08 2.93
CA PRO A 240 -3.14 -34.70 3.95
C PRO A 240 -3.36 -33.76 5.13
N GLU A 241 -4.55 -33.77 5.71
CA GLU A 241 -4.95 -32.79 6.74
C GLU A 241 -3.97 -32.71 7.92
N TYR A 242 -3.43 -33.84 8.37
CA TYR A 242 -2.45 -33.91 9.46
C TYR A 242 -1.05 -33.35 9.11
N ARG A 243 -0.73 -33.17 7.81
CA ARG A 243 0.50 -32.53 7.33
C ARG A 243 0.30 -31.07 6.93
N ARG A 244 -0.94 -30.57 6.95
CA ARG A 244 -1.19 -29.16 6.66
C ARG A 244 -0.67 -28.34 7.84
N PRO A 245 -0.07 -27.18 7.57
CA PRO A 245 0.49 -26.39 8.64
C PRO A 245 -0.61 -25.99 9.62
N GLN A 246 -0.43 -26.32 10.91
CA GLN A 246 -1.36 -25.89 11.94
C GLN A 246 -1.18 -24.38 12.14
N GLN A 247 -2.24 -23.67 12.52
CA GLN A 247 -2.12 -22.25 12.86
C GLN A 247 -1.32 -22.09 14.15
N ASN A 248 0.01 -22.10 14.05
CA ASN A 248 0.89 -21.73 15.15
C ASN A 248 0.54 -20.34 15.66
N GLN A 249 0.74 -20.11 16.96
CA GLN A 249 0.43 -18.84 17.61
C GLN A 249 1.14 -17.65 16.94
N GLN A 250 2.30 -17.90 16.33
CA GLN A 250 3.05 -16.95 15.51
C GLN A 250 2.31 -16.57 14.21
N ASN A 251 1.79 -17.55 13.46
CA ASN A 251 0.97 -17.33 12.25
C ASN A 251 -0.33 -16.59 12.58
N LYS A 252 -0.95 -16.91 13.72
CA LYS A 252 -2.17 -16.23 14.20
C LYS A 252 -1.91 -14.77 14.57
N SER A 253 -0.78 -14.48 15.23
CA SER A 253 -0.36 -13.11 15.56
C SER A 253 -0.08 -12.29 14.30
N GLN A 254 0.62 -12.88 13.33
CA GLN A 254 0.91 -12.23 12.04
C GLN A 254 -0.36 -11.94 11.23
N ASN A 255 -1.29 -12.88 11.14
CA ASN A 255 -2.56 -12.69 10.45
C ASN A 255 -3.44 -11.64 11.15
N MET A 256 -3.44 -11.59 12.48
CA MET A 256 -4.14 -10.56 13.25
C MET A 256 -3.53 -9.18 13.01
N MET A 257 -2.20 -9.07 13.02
CA MET A 257 -1.49 -7.82 12.73
C MET A 257 -1.80 -7.31 11.33
N MET A 258 -1.82 -8.19 10.32
CA MET A 258 -2.17 -7.83 8.95
C MET A 258 -3.60 -7.30 8.83
N ASN A 259 -4.57 -7.96 9.50
CA ASN A 259 -5.97 -7.52 9.48
C ASN A 259 -6.17 -6.18 10.22
N VAL A 260 -5.51 -6.00 11.37
CA VAL A 260 -5.56 -4.73 12.11
C VAL A 260 -4.93 -3.60 11.30
N PHE A 261 -3.77 -3.85 10.68
CA PHE A 261 -3.12 -2.89 9.80
C PHE A 261 -4.02 -2.51 8.62
N ALA A 262 -4.66 -3.48 7.96
CA ALA A 262 -5.59 -3.21 6.86
C ALA A 262 -6.78 -2.32 7.27
N ILE A 263 -7.38 -2.56 8.44
CA ILE A 263 -8.47 -1.72 8.97
C ILE A 263 -7.96 -0.32 9.31
N ALA A 264 -6.81 -0.21 9.98
CA ALA A 264 -6.23 1.07 10.36
C ALA A 264 -5.90 1.93 9.14
N MET A 265 -5.33 1.33 8.08
CA MET A 265 -5.09 2.02 6.80
C MET A 265 -6.39 2.53 6.16
N SER A 266 -7.49 1.79 6.31
CA SER A 266 -8.80 2.20 5.79
C SER A 266 -9.34 3.44 6.50
N VAL A 267 -9.25 3.47 7.83
CA VAL A 267 -9.63 4.66 8.62
C VAL A 267 -8.71 5.84 8.31
N MET A 268 -7.40 5.60 8.21
CA MET A 268 -6.43 6.63 7.86
C MET A 268 -6.73 7.26 6.50
N MET A 269 -7.08 6.47 5.48
CA MET A 269 -7.45 7.02 4.17
C MET A 269 -8.64 7.97 4.25
N VAL A 270 -9.71 7.60 4.99
CA VAL A 270 -10.88 8.47 5.18
C VAL A 270 -10.45 9.80 5.81
N VAL A 271 -9.73 9.74 6.94
CA VAL A 271 -9.23 10.94 7.63
C VAL A 271 -8.35 11.77 6.70
N PHE A 272 -7.50 11.13 5.91
CA PHE A 272 -6.57 11.83 5.02
C PHE A 272 -7.28 12.52 3.86
N VAL A 273 -8.30 11.90 3.26
CA VAL A 273 -9.15 12.57 2.25
C VAL A 273 -9.82 13.81 2.84
N LEU A 274 -10.31 13.73 4.08
CA LEU A 274 -11.00 14.84 4.74
C LEU A 274 -10.09 16.04 5.06
N ASN A 275 -8.77 15.83 5.09
CA ASN A 275 -7.78 16.86 5.40
C ASN A 275 -6.98 17.32 4.17
N ASN A 276 -7.26 16.79 2.97
CA ASN A 276 -6.54 17.11 1.75
C ASN A 276 -7.52 17.45 0.60
N PRO A 277 -7.03 17.96 -0.54
CA PRO A 277 -7.87 18.23 -1.70
C PRO A 277 -8.60 16.98 -2.22
N ALA A 278 -9.83 17.16 -2.69
CA ALA A 278 -10.73 16.10 -3.12
C ALA A 278 -10.17 15.25 -4.29
N GLY A 279 -9.27 15.80 -5.10
CA GLY A 279 -8.54 15.06 -6.14
C GLY A 279 -7.80 13.82 -5.59
N LEU A 280 -7.34 13.87 -4.34
CA LEU A 280 -6.72 12.72 -3.70
C LEU A 280 -7.72 11.62 -3.37
N GLY A 281 -8.94 11.99 -2.96
CA GLY A 281 -10.03 11.04 -2.77
C GLY A 281 -10.37 10.32 -4.07
N LEU A 282 -10.42 11.05 -5.20
CA LEU A 282 -10.65 10.46 -6.51
C LEU A 282 -9.52 9.48 -6.90
N TYR A 283 -8.25 9.86 -6.69
CA TYR A 283 -7.10 8.98 -6.92
C TYR A 283 -7.25 7.65 -6.16
N TRP A 284 -7.62 7.70 -4.88
CA TRP A 284 -7.81 6.49 -4.09
C TRP A 284 -9.04 5.68 -4.47
N LEU A 285 -10.13 6.33 -4.84
CA LEU A 285 -11.32 5.65 -5.35
C LEU A 285 -10.97 4.78 -6.57
N VAL A 286 -10.27 5.36 -7.54
CA VAL A 286 -9.81 4.69 -8.76
C VAL A 286 -8.77 3.61 -8.42
N GLY A 287 -7.82 3.92 -7.54
CA GLY A 287 -6.80 2.99 -7.08
C GLY A 287 -7.38 1.74 -6.41
N ASN A 288 -8.47 1.87 -5.66
CA ASN A 288 -9.14 0.74 -5.00
C ASN A 288 -9.87 -0.15 -6.00
N ILE A 289 -10.56 0.46 -6.97
CA ILE A 289 -11.17 -0.27 -8.10
C ILE A 289 -10.10 -1.03 -8.89
N TYR A 290 -9.01 -0.34 -9.23
CA TYR A 290 -7.87 -0.95 -9.93
C TYR A 290 -7.30 -2.13 -9.12
N THR A 291 -7.12 -1.97 -7.81
CA THR A 291 -6.60 -3.03 -6.93
C THR A 291 -7.51 -4.25 -6.94
N MET A 292 -8.84 -4.06 -6.93
CA MET A 292 -9.80 -5.17 -7.00
C MET A 292 -9.68 -5.96 -8.31
N ILE A 293 -9.57 -5.24 -9.44
CA ILE A 293 -9.36 -5.82 -10.78
C ILE A 293 -8.01 -6.55 -10.83
N GLN A 294 -6.94 -5.89 -10.41
CA GLN A 294 -5.59 -6.43 -10.37
C GLN A 294 -5.53 -7.70 -9.51
N ALA A 295 -6.23 -7.73 -8.38
CA ALA A 295 -6.29 -8.90 -7.51
C ALA A 295 -7.05 -10.07 -8.18
N GLN A 296 -8.03 -9.82 -9.05
CA GLN A 296 -8.73 -10.87 -9.80
C GLN A 296 -7.80 -11.49 -10.85
N ILE A 297 -7.11 -10.63 -11.60
CA ILE A 297 -6.17 -11.07 -12.63
C ILE A 297 -5.00 -11.80 -11.99
N SER A 298 -4.47 -11.28 -10.87
CA SER A 298 -3.42 -11.94 -10.10
C SER A 298 -3.85 -13.31 -9.61
N TYR A 299 -5.08 -13.47 -9.10
CA TYR A 299 -5.60 -14.77 -8.69
C TYR A 299 -5.57 -15.79 -9.84
N MET A 300 -6.04 -15.41 -11.04
CA MET A 300 -6.00 -16.28 -12.23
C MET A 300 -4.57 -16.64 -12.66
N LEU A 301 -3.63 -15.68 -12.61
CA LEU A 301 -2.23 -15.92 -12.97
C LEU A 301 -1.52 -16.82 -11.95
N THR A 302 -1.81 -16.66 -10.66
CA THR A 302 -1.20 -17.45 -9.58
C THR A 302 -1.56 -18.92 -9.69
N GLU A 303 -2.77 -19.28 -10.12
CA GLU A 303 -3.15 -20.69 -10.31
C GLU A 303 -2.26 -21.41 -11.32
N LYS A 304 -2.01 -20.77 -12.48
CA LYS A 304 -1.10 -21.31 -13.49
C LYS A 304 0.32 -21.47 -12.97
N ARG A 305 0.77 -20.55 -12.11
CA ARG A 305 2.11 -20.58 -11.51
C ARG A 305 2.23 -21.66 -10.43
N LEU A 306 1.19 -21.87 -9.63
CA LEU A 306 1.15 -22.88 -8.58
C LEU A 306 1.37 -24.29 -9.14
N ALA A 307 0.70 -24.63 -10.24
CA ALA A 307 0.91 -25.92 -10.90
C ALA A 307 2.38 -26.17 -11.26
N LYS A 308 3.04 -25.16 -11.85
CA LYS A 308 4.47 -25.24 -12.22
C LYS A 308 5.39 -25.36 -11.00
N LEU A 309 5.11 -24.63 -9.92
CA LEU A 309 5.92 -24.69 -8.70
C LEU A 309 5.78 -26.04 -7.99
N LYS A 310 4.56 -26.59 -7.91
CA LYS A 310 4.36 -27.94 -7.34
C LYS A 310 5.13 -29.00 -8.13
N GLU A 311 5.10 -28.93 -9.46
CA GLU A 311 5.88 -29.83 -10.30
C GLU A 311 7.38 -29.69 -10.03
N LYS A 312 7.88 -28.46 -9.90
CA LYS A 312 9.30 -28.21 -9.62
C LYS A 312 9.73 -28.81 -8.27
N PHE A 313 9.02 -28.51 -7.19
CA PHE A 313 9.41 -28.93 -5.84
C PHE A 313 9.05 -30.38 -5.51
N ASN A 314 8.21 -31.05 -6.31
CA ASN A 314 7.98 -32.49 -6.17
C ASN A 314 9.06 -33.33 -6.89
N LYS A 315 9.87 -32.72 -7.77
CA LYS A 315 10.98 -33.38 -8.48
C LYS A 315 12.33 -33.24 -7.77
N GLU A 316 12.44 -32.28 -6.85
CA GLU A 316 13.61 -32.02 -5.99
C GLU A 316 13.49 -32.76 -4.66
#